data_AF-A0A7V2AVD2-F1
#
_entry.id   AF-A0A7V2AVD2-F1
#
_cell.length_a   1.000
_cell.length_b   1.000
_cell.length_c   1.000
_cell.angle_alpha   90.00
_cell.angle_beta   90.00
_cell.angle_gamma   90.00
#
_symmetry.space_group_name_H-M   'P 1'
#
loop_
_entity.id
_entity.type
_entity.pdbx_description
1 polymer ?
#
loop_
_entity_poly.entity_id
_entity_poly.type
_entity_poly.pdbx_seq_one_letter_code
_entity_poly.pdbx_strand_id
1 'polypeptide(L)'
;MDDEKKLELRVGLTIFVAAVILSVGMLWFQGFEIGKRSYELNAVFPMVGGIDPGDEVNVNGVEKGEVKRVELAGSEVRVRMAIYADVRVPDDSQIILQTIGIMGERVVSIILGSSERYIEPGSTMQGIYDPGMSEVLASFGNIMGDLSELTKDISAIAEILTEGDDLKNAVGNLAEITEELKEVLSRSAPRLEEGVDSFNRSAARIDGLLERNSGKIDSVIAAMERTGRGMPELVERISSVTESLAEVVGLLESDESTMGALLRDRQLLDRLERTIQSLDELVTDMKANPHRYLKIEVF
;
A
#
# COMPACT_ATOMS: atom_id res chain seq x y z
N MET A 1 62.84 -26.82 4.60
CA MET A 1 62.61 -25.49 5.23
C MET A 1 61.31 -24.91 4.67
N ASP A 2 60.27 -25.74 4.55
CA ASP A 2 59.24 -25.56 3.52
C ASP A 2 57.80 -25.72 4.02
N ASP A 3 57.56 -26.39 5.14
CA ASP A 3 56.20 -26.62 5.63
C ASP A 3 55.66 -25.45 6.44
N GLU A 4 56.54 -24.76 7.19
CA GLU A 4 56.18 -23.59 7.99
C GLU A 4 55.79 -22.40 7.11
N LYS A 5 56.59 -22.12 6.05
CA LYS A 5 56.27 -21.09 5.04
C LYS A 5 55.00 -21.41 4.26
N LYS A 6 54.73 -22.69 3.95
CA LYS A 6 53.48 -23.11 3.30
C LYS A 6 52.27 -22.92 4.21
N LEU A 7 52.43 -23.14 5.52
CA LEU A 7 51.37 -22.92 6.50
C LEU A 7 51.05 -21.44 6.64
N GLU A 8 52.07 -20.59 6.80
CA GLU A 8 51.94 -19.13 6.88
C GLU A 8 51.26 -18.56 5.63
N LEU A 9 51.64 -19.04 4.43
CA LEU A 9 51.06 -18.57 3.18
C LEU A 9 49.60 -19.01 3.00
N ARG A 10 49.25 -20.21 3.49
CA ARG A 10 47.87 -20.72 3.46
C ARG A 10 46.97 -19.99 4.46
N VAL A 11 47.47 -19.69 5.66
CA VAL A 11 46.77 -18.88 6.66
C VAL A 11 46.57 -17.46 6.14
N GLY A 12 47.62 -16.84 5.60
CA GLY A 12 47.55 -15.50 5.01
C GLY A 12 46.54 -15.43 3.86
N LEU A 13 46.54 -16.41 2.97
CA LEU A 13 45.55 -16.51 1.87
C LEU A 13 44.12 -16.66 2.40
N THR A 14 43.93 -17.44 3.47
CA THR A 14 42.59 -17.68 4.05
C THR A 14 42.04 -16.40 4.67
N ILE A 15 42.87 -15.65 5.40
CA ILE A 15 42.49 -14.34 5.97
C ILE A 15 42.20 -13.34 4.86
N PHE A 16 43.01 -13.31 3.79
CA PHE A 16 42.78 -12.44 2.65
C PHE A 16 41.45 -12.75 1.95
N VAL A 17 41.17 -14.01 1.65
CA VAL A 17 39.90 -14.43 1.04
C VAL A 17 38.72 -14.10 1.95
N ALA A 18 38.84 -14.34 3.26
CA ALA A 18 37.80 -13.97 4.22
C ALA A 18 37.55 -12.45 4.26
N ALA A 19 38.60 -11.63 4.20
CA ALA A 19 38.49 -10.17 4.16
C ALA A 19 37.83 -9.68 2.86
N VAL A 20 38.15 -10.30 1.72
CA VAL A 20 37.49 -9.98 0.43
C VAL A 20 36.02 -10.37 0.47
N ILE A 21 35.67 -11.55 0.97
CA ILE A 21 34.28 -12.00 1.09
C ILE A 21 33.51 -11.08 2.05
N LEU A 22 34.09 -10.71 3.19
CA LEU A 22 33.48 -9.75 4.12
C LEU A 22 33.27 -8.38 3.47
N SER A 23 34.25 -7.87 2.72
CA SER A 23 34.16 -6.58 2.05
C SER A 23 33.05 -6.59 0.98
N VAL A 24 32.99 -7.65 0.17
CA VAL A 24 31.95 -7.83 -0.85
C VAL A 24 30.58 -8.02 -0.20
N GLY A 25 30.50 -8.81 0.88
CA GLY A 25 29.27 -9.00 1.64
C GLY A 25 28.75 -7.70 2.24
N MET A 26 29.64 -6.86 2.80
CA MET A 26 29.28 -5.55 3.35
C MET A 26 28.72 -4.60 2.28
N LEU A 27 29.33 -4.58 1.09
CA LEU A 27 28.83 -3.81 -0.05
C LEU A 27 27.46 -4.32 -0.54
N TRP A 28 27.26 -5.64 -0.55
CA TRP A 28 25.98 -6.24 -0.92
C TRP A 28 24.86 -5.92 0.09
N PHE A 29 25.16 -5.97 1.40
CA PHE A 29 24.21 -5.59 2.46
C PHE A 29 23.84 -4.10 2.46
N GLN A 30 24.71 -3.22 1.95
CA GLN A 30 24.41 -1.79 1.79
C GLN A 30 23.53 -1.47 0.57
N GLY A 31 23.05 -2.47 -0.19
CA GLY A 31 22.18 -2.23 -1.33
C GLY A 31 22.88 -1.55 -2.52
N PHE A 32 24.21 -1.70 -2.65
CA PHE A 32 24.94 -1.24 -3.83
C PHE A 32 24.52 -2.06 -5.07
N GLU A 33 23.44 -1.66 -5.72
CA GLU A 33 23.03 -2.21 -7.01
C GLU A 33 23.95 -1.69 -8.11
N ILE A 34 25.03 -2.44 -8.40
CA ILE A 34 25.87 -2.23 -9.58
C ILE A 34 25.05 -2.66 -10.82
N GLY A 35 24.18 -1.79 -11.35
CA GLY A 35 23.51 -2.12 -12.62
C GLY A 35 22.31 -1.28 -13.06
N LYS A 36 21.56 -0.64 -12.16
CA LYS A 36 20.44 0.22 -12.59
C LYS A 36 20.99 1.58 -13.02
N ARG A 37 20.89 1.89 -14.31
CA ARG A 37 21.18 3.25 -14.79
C ARG A 37 20.21 4.19 -14.10
N SER A 38 20.75 5.18 -13.39
CA SER A 38 19.98 6.21 -12.70
C SER A 38 20.60 7.58 -12.96
N TYR A 39 19.81 8.63 -12.72
CA TYR A 39 20.27 10.00 -12.76
C TYR A 39 19.88 10.71 -11.46
N GLU A 40 20.63 11.74 -11.10
CA GLU A 40 20.38 12.47 -9.85
C GLU A 40 19.28 13.52 -10.05
N LEU A 41 18.44 13.70 -9.04
CA LEU A 41 17.48 14.78 -8.93
C LEU A 41 17.51 15.32 -7.49
N ASN A 42 17.51 16.64 -7.35
CA ASN A 42 17.53 17.29 -6.06
C ASN A 42 16.16 17.88 -5.75
N ALA A 43 15.71 17.75 -4.51
CA ALA A 43 14.54 18.44 -3.99
C ALA A 43 14.90 19.21 -2.72
N VAL A 44 14.29 20.38 -2.53
CA VAL A 44 14.46 21.20 -1.32
C VAL A 44 13.13 21.30 -0.61
N PHE A 45 13.11 21.02 0.69
CA PHE A 45 11.93 21.05 1.53
C PHE A 45 12.15 21.97 2.72
N PRO A 46 11.10 22.63 3.26
CA PRO A 46 11.22 23.42 4.48
C PRO A 46 11.62 22.57 5.70
N MET A 47 11.18 21.31 5.73
CA MET A 47 11.55 20.32 6.72
C MET A 47 11.42 18.92 6.13
N VAL A 48 12.13 17.96 6.70
CA VAL A 48 11.94 16.54 6.41
C VAL A 48 11.78 15.83 7.75
N GLY A 49 10.61 15.26 8.02
CA GLY A 49 10.29 14.68 9.32
C GLY A 49 10.76 13.23 9.45
N GLY A 50 12.06 13.01 9.23
CA GLY A 50 12.68 11.68 9.36
C GLY A 50 12.68 10.86 8.07
N ILE A 51 13.12 11.47 6.95
CA ILE A 51 13.52 10.72 5.77
C ILE A 51 15.03 10.46 5.84
N ASP A 52 15.44 9.25 5.52
CA ASP A 52 16.81 8.75 5.63
C ASP A 52 17.39 8.31 4.28
N PRO A 53 18.73 8.27 4.12
CA PRO A 53 19.36 7.66 2.96
C PRO A 53 18.99 6.17 2.86
N GLY A 54 18.51 5.75 1.69
CA GLY A 54 17.97 4.42 1.44
C GLY A 54 16.45 4.40 1.27
N ASP A 55 15.74 5.45 1.71
CA ASP A 55 14.28 5.51 1.57
C ASP A 55 13.85 5.56 0.09
N GLU A 56 12.68 4.99 -0.18
CA GLU A 56 12.16 4.84 -1.54
C GLU A 56 11.76 6.18 -2.16
N VAL A 57 11.92 6.26 -3.48
CA VAL A 57 11.34 7.34 -4.30
C VAL A 57 10.35 6.72 -5.27
N ASN A 58 9.08 7.06 -5.07
CA ASN A 58 7.97 6.56 -5.86
C ASN A 58 7.62 7.53 -6.97
N VAL A 59 7.37 7.02 -8.18
CA VAL A 59 6.84 7.80 -9.30
C VAL A 59 5.43 7.28 -9.58
N ASN A 60 4.42 8.12 -9.41
CA ASN A 60 3.00 7.74 -9.50
C ASN A 60 2.65 6.46 -8.71
N GLY A 61 3.27 6.27 -7.54
CA GLY A 61 3.03 5.12 -6.65
C GLY A 61 3.85 3.86 -6.94
N VAL A 62 4.80 3.90 -7.88
CA VAL A 62 5.71 2.78 -8.17
C VAL A 62 7.13 3.15 -7.78
N GLU A 63 7.83 2.26 -7.07
CA GLU A 63 9.24 2.45 -6.70
C GLU A 63 10.11 2.61 -7.96
N LYS A 64 10.71 3.79 -8.10
CA LYS A 64 11.49 4.20 -9.28
C LYS A 64 12.76 4.97 -8.90
N GLY A 65 13.20 4.85 -7.67
CA GLY A 65 14.39 5.52 -7.20
C GLY A 65 14.58 5.37 -5.70
N GLU A 66 15.62 6.05 -5.21
CA GLU A 66 16.06 5.94 -3.83
C GLU A 66 16.68 7.27 -3.38
N VAL A 67 16.48 7.62 -2.11
CA VAL A 67 17.12 8.76 -1.46
C VAL A 67 18.59 8.43 -1.21
N LYS A 68 19.50 9.23 -1.77
CA LYS A 68 20.95 9.04 -1.61
C LYS A 68 21.53 9.88 -0.49
N ARG A 69 20.95 11.05 -0.21
CA ARG A 69 21.49 11.97 0.79
C ARG A 69 20.45 12.95 1.26
N VAL A 70 20.48 13.27 2.55
CA VAL A 70 19.68 14.32 3.18
C VAL A 70 20.64 15.26 3.88
N GLU A 71 20.59 16.55 3.53
CA GLU A 71 21.50 17.57 4.06
C GLU A 71 20.77 18.87 4.37
N LEU A 72 21.10 19.47 5.52
CA LEU A 72 20.62 20.81 5.84
C LEU A 72 21.28 21.84 4.91
N ALA A 73 20.46 22.66 4.25
CA ALA A 73 20.86 23.70 3.32
C ALA A 73 20.30 25.05 3.79
N GLY A 74 20.96 25.66 4.77
CA GLY A 74 20.47 26.89 5.41
C GLY A 74 19.32 26.58 6.36
N SER A 75 18.13 27.16 6.11
CA SER A 75 16.90 26.89 6.85
C SER A 75 16.04 25.78 6.25
N GLU A 76 16.43 25.26 5.08
CA GLU A 76 15.73 24.19 4.37
C GLU A 76 16.56 22.92 4.37
N VAL A 77 15.98 21.82 3.93
CA VAL A 77 16.66 20.53 3.79
C VAL A 77 16.68 20.14 2.32
N ARG A 78 17.89 19.85 1.81
CA ARG A 78 18.10 19.33 0.46
C ARG A 78 18.16 17.82 0.50
N VAL A 79 17.29 17.18 -0.27
CA VAL A 79 17.24 15.73 -0.48
C VAL A 79 17.78 15.43 -1.88
N ARG A 80 18.84 14.62 -1.96
CA ARG A 80 19.37 14.09 -3.22
C ARG A 80 18.81 12.70 -3.45
N MET A 81 18.25 12.49 -4.64
CA MET A 81 17.62 11.24 -5.04
C MET A 81 18.28 10.71 -6.30
N ALA A 82 18.36 9.39 -6.41
CA ALA A 82 18.68 8.71 -7.66
C ALA A 82 17.38 8.18 -8.26
N ILE A 83 17.03 8.63 -9.46
CA ILE A 83 15.85 8.21 -10.21
C ILE A 83 16.28 7.23 -11.30
N TYR A 84 15.59 6.11 -11.45
CA TYR A 84 15.88 5.13 -12.48
C TYR A 84 15.69 5.73 -13.89
N ALA A 85 16.60 5.40 -14.82
CA ALA A 85 16.68 6.03 -16.14
C ALA A 85 15.55 5.64 -17.11
N ASP A 86 14.69 4.69 -16.73
CA ASP A 86 13.45 4.35 -17.45
C ASP A 86 12.33 5.37 -17.21
N VAL A 87 12.49 6.26 -16.23
CA VAL A 87 11.59 7.39 -15.97
C VAL A 87 12.23 8.68 -16.48
N ARG A 88 11.43 9.53 -17.13
CA ARG A 88 11.77 10.92 -17.38
C ARG A 88 10.76 11.80 -16.65
N VAL A 89 11.25 12.77 -15.89
CA VAL A 89 10.41 13.66 -15.08
C VAL A 89 10.13 14.96 -15.86
N PRO A 90 8.87 15.22 -16.27
CA PRO A 90 8.47 16.50 -16.86
C PRO A 90 8.74 17.70 -15.96
N ASP A 91 8.96 18.88 -16.53
CA ASP A 91 9.27 20.12 -15.79
C ASP A 91 8.12 20.67 -14.95
N ASP A 92 6.89 20.23 -15.20
CA ASP A 92 5.67 20.53 -14.44
C ASP A 92 5.32 19.47 -13.39
N SER A 93 6.22 18.51 -13.14
CA SER A 93 6.02 17.47 -12.11
C SER A 93 6.09 18.05 -10.70
N GLN A 94 5.49 17.34 -9.74
CA GLN A 94 5.54 17.70 -8.33
C GLN A 94 6.30 16.65 -7.54
N ILE A 95 7.13 17.10 -6.59
CA ILE A 95 7.81 16.23 -5.64
C ILE A 95 7.18 16.48 -4.27
N ILE A 96 6.61 15.43 -3.69
CA ILE A 96 5.87 15.50 -2.44
C ILE A 96 6.55 14.54 -1.46
N LEU A 97 6.96 15.06 -0.30
CA LEU A 97 7.37 14.23 0.82
C LEU A 97 6.11 13.90 1.62
N GLN A 98 5.63 12.67 1.51
CA GLN A 98 4.41 12.22 2.17
C GLN A 98 4.74 11.17 3.23
N THR A 99 3.88 11.10 4.25
CA THR A 99 3.93 10.03 5.24
C THR A 99 3.11 8.86 4.71
N ILE A 100 3.77 7.71 4.55
CA ILE A 100 3.10 6.44 4.25
C ILE A 100 3.02 5.59 5.51
N GLY A 101 1.91 4.86 5.63
CA GLY A 101 1.65 4.08 6.82
C GLY A 101 1.47 4.94 8.08
N ILE A 102 1.41 4.26 9.20
CA ILE A 102 0.99 4.86 10.48
C ILE A 102 2.15 5.08 11.44
N MET A 103 3.28 4.42 11.16
CA MET A 103 4.52 4.51 11.94
C MET A 103 5.33 5.77 11.59
N GLY A 104 4.82 6.59 10.67
CA GLY A 104 5.48 7.81 10.24
C GLY A 104 6.54 7.58 9.16
N GLU A 105 6.54 6.41 8.49
CA GLU A 105 7.44 6.12 7.38
C GLU A 105 7.28 7.18 6.29
N ARG A 106 8.40 7.67 5.77
CA ARG A 106 8.43 8.76 4.79
C ARG A 106 8.76 8.19 3.43
N VAL A 107 8.08 8.71 2.41
CA VAL A 107 8.45 8.41 1.03
C VAL A 107 8.44 9.69 0.22
N VAL A 108 9.38 9.79 -0.72
CA VAL A 108 9.29 10.85 -1.73
C VAL A 108 8.42 10.34 -2.87
N SER A 109 7.37 11.09 -3.18
CA SER A 109 6.46 10.83 -4.29
C SER A 109 6.66 11.86 -5.38
N ILE A 110 6.93 11.39 -6.59
CA ILE A 110 6.99 12.21 -7.80
C ILE A 110 5.69 11.98 -8.58
N ILE A 111 4.87 13.01 -8.67
CA ILE A 111 3.68 13.03 -9.51
C ILE A 111 4.10 13.62 -10.85
N LEU A 112 4.05 12.79 -11.89
CA LEU A 112 4.45 13.22 -13.24
C LEU A 112 3.42 14.21 -13.80
N GLY A 113 3.93 15.34 -14.30
CA GLY A 113 3.15 16.28 -15.08
C GLY A 113 2.92 15.82 -16.51
N SER A 114 2.48 16.75 -17.36
CA SER A 114 2.14 16.49 -18.78
C SER A 114 2.98 17.31 -19.76
N SER A 115 3.99 18.03 -19.28
CA SER A 115 4.88 18.81 -20.13
C SER A 115 5.71 17.94 -21.09
N GLU A 116 5.96 18.46 -22.28
CA GLU A 116 6.87 17.85 -23.27
C GLU A 116 8.35 18.13 -22.95
N ARG A 117 8.62 19.01 -21.99
CA ARG A 117 9.99 19.31 -21.51
C ARG A 117 10.28 18.51 -20.25
N TYR A 118 11.49 17.98 -20.20
CA TYR A 118 11.97 17.19 -19.07
C TYR A 118 13.01 17.98 -18.28
N ILE A 119 13.06 17.69 -16.99
CA ILE A 119 14.05 18.26 -16.08
C ILE A 119 15.41 17.66 -16.38
N GLU A 120 16.44 18.51 -16.39
CA GLU A 120 17.82 18.05 -16.59
C GLU A 120 18.32 17.30 -15.36
N PRO A 121 19.08 16.20 -15.55
CA PRO A 121 19.78 15.53 -14.46
C PRO A 121 20.58 16.50 -13.58
N GLY A 122 20.46 16.34 -12.27
CA GLY A 122 21.12 17.20 -11.26
C GLY A 122 20.37 18.49 -10.95
N SER A 123 19.26 18.79 -11.65
CA SER A 123 18.43 19.96 -11.33
C SER A 123 17.85 19.88 -9.93
N THR A 124 17.48 21.05 -9.39
CA THR A 124 16.83 21.17 -8.08
C THR A 124 15.40 21.66 -8.24
N MET A 125 14.47 20.97 -7.59
CA MET A 125 13.05 21.34 -7.54
C MET A 125 12.64 21.73 -6.12
N GLN A 126 11.60 22.55 -6.01
CA GLN A 126 10.95 22.76 -4.72
C GLN A 126 10.06 21.55 -4.42
N GLY A 127 10.31 20.93 -3.27
CA GLY A 127 9.49 19.87 -2.74
C GLY A 127 8.35 20.40 -1.88
N ILE A 128 7.23 19.68 -1.89
CA ILE A 128 6.06 19.92 -1.05
C ILE A 128 6.15 19.00 0.16
N TYR A 129 6.05 19.57 1.36
CA TYR A 129 5.94 18.79 2.59
C TYR A 129 4.47 18.50 2.88
N ASP A 130 4.08 17.23 2.87
CA ASP A 130 2.72 16.80 3.23
C ASP A 130 2.72 16.19 4.64
N PRO A 131 2.20 16.93 5.66
CA PRO A 131 2.24 16.48 7.05
C PRO A 131 1.33 15.27 7.27
N GLY A 132 1.82 14.31 8.06
CA GLY A 132 1.01 13.17 8.49
C GLY A 132 -0.14 13.58 9.41
N MET A 133 -1.14 12.70 9.56
CA MET A 133 -2.33 12.96 10.39
C MET A 133 -1.98 13.38 11.82
N SER A 134 -0.99 12.73 12.44
CA SER A 134 -0.55 13.07 13.81
C SER A 134 -0.01 14.49 13.93
N GLU A 135 0.71 14.98 12.92
CA GLU A 135 1.24 16.34 12.89
C GLU A 135 0.13 17.37 12.67
N VAL A 136 -0.83 17.05 11.79
CA VAL A 136 -2.02 17.86 11.56
C VAL A 136 -2.84 17.99 12.85
N LEU A 137 -3.08 16.88 13.56
CA LEU A 137 -3.79 16.86 14.83
C LEU A 137 -3.06 17.66 15.92
N ALA A 138 -1.74 17.52 16.02
CA ALA A 138 -0.93 18.29 16.96
C ALA A 138 -0.99 19.80 16.66
N SER A 139 -0.84 20.17 15.38
CA SER A 139 -0.92 21.56 14.93
C SER A 139 -2.30 22.16 15.22
N PHE A 140 -3.37 21.40 14.98
CA PHE A 140 -4.72 21.83 15.29
C PHE A 140 -4.94 21.99 16.80
N GLY A 141 -4.42 21.07 17.61
CA GLY A 141 -4.45 21.19 19.08
C GLY A 141 -3.79 22.48 19.58
N ASN A 142 -2.63 22.83 19.02
CA ASN A 142 -1.95 24.09 19.33
C ASN A 142 -2.80 25.30 18.92
N ILE A 143 -3.34 25.31 17.70
CA ILE A 143 -4.21 26.40 17.21
C ILE A 143 -5.45 26.56 18.11
N MET A 144 -6.08 25.46 18.54
CA MET A 144 -7.23 25.52 19.46
C MET A 144 -6.83 26.03 20.85
N GLY A 145 -5.64 25.68 21.32
CA GLY A 145 -5.07 26.23 22.54
C GLY A 145 -4.93 27.75 22.45
N ASP A 146 -4.26 28.22 21.39
CA ASP A 146 -4.02 29.64 21.13
C ASP A 146 -5.35 30.41 20.97
N LEU A 147 -6.35 29.83 20.27
CA LEU A 147 -7.68 30.43 20.13
C LEU A 147 -8.43 30.51 21.45
N SER A 148 -8.32 29.47 22.29
CA SER A 148 -8.94 29.48 23.62
C SER A 148 -8.32 30.54 24.52
N GLU A 149 -7.00 30.70 24.47
CA GLU A 149 -6.27 31.74 25.21
C GLU A 149 -6.65 33.14 24.72
N LEU A 150 -6.58 33.38 23.41
CA LEU A 150 -6.97 34.65 22.81
C LEU A 150 -8.43 35.01 23.14
N THR A 151 -9.33 34.04 23.10
CA THR A 151 -10.75 34.29 23.42
C THR A 151 -10.94 34.68 24.88
N LYS A 152 -10.18 34.10 25.82
CA LYS A 152 -10.20 34.50 27.24
C LYS A 152 -9.68 35.92 27.42
N ASP A 153 -8.57 36.25 26.77
CA ASP A 153 -7.97 37.59 26.86
C ASP A 153 -8.93 38.66 26.34
N ILE A 154 -9.56 38.41 25.18
CA ILE A 154 -10.53 39.35 24.61
C ILE A 154 -11.80 39.41 25.46
N SER A 155 -12.25 38.28 26.04
CA SER A 155 -13.39 38.27 26.98
C SER A 155 -13.14 39.15 28.19
N ALA A 156 -11.95 39.06 28.78
CA ALA A 156 -11.55 39.89 29.92
C ALA A 156 -11.53 41.39 29.56
N ILE A 157 -11.08 41.73 28.36
CA ILE A 157 -11.10 43.12 27.85
C ILE A 157 -12.54 43.59 27.61
N ALA A 158 -13.38 42.77 27.00
CA ALA A 158 -14.78 43.08 26.70
C ALA A 158 -15.62 43.27 27.98
N GLU A 159 -15.27 42.58 29.07
CA GLU A 159 -15.92 42.75 30.38
C GLU A 159 -15.57 44.09 31.05
N ILE A 160 -14.37 44.62 30.78
CA ILE A 160 -13.93 45.94 31.25
C ILE A 160 -14.51 47.07 30.38
N LEU A 161 -14.64 46.84 29.08
CA LEU A 161 -15.20 47.79 28.11
C LEU A 161 -16.73 47.68 28.08
N THR A 162 -17.41 48.34 29.02
CA THR A 162 -18.87 48.30 29.22
C THR A 162 -19.75 48.89 28.09
N GLU A 163 -19.20 49.26 26.93
CA GLU A 163 -19.90 50.09 25.91
C GLU A 163 -20.14 49.44 24.53
N GLY A 164 -20.08 48.11 24.38
CA GLY A 164 -20.42 47.49 23.10
C GLY A 164 -20.98 46.07 23.20
N ASP A 165 -22.31 45.93 23.09
CA ASP A 165 -22.98 44.62 22.99
C ASP A 165 -22.40 43.79 21.82
N ASP A 166 -22.02 44.43 20.72
CA ASP A 166 -21.50 43.74 19.53
C ASP A 166 -20.14 43.05 19.78
N LEU A 167 -19.23 43.66 20.54
CA LEU A 167 -17.93 43.06 20.85
C LEU A 167 -18.10 41.88 21.81
N LYS A 168 -18.93 42.06 22.84
CA LYS A 168 -19.23 40.98 23.80
C LYS A 168 -19.91 39.79 23.12
N ASN A 169 -20.83 40.04 22.19
CA ASN A 169 -21.49 39.01 21.40
C ASN A 169 -20.52 38.30 20.44
N ALA A 170 -19.64 39.04 19.73
CA ALA A 170 -18.66 38.45 18.83
C ALA A 170 -17.66 37.54 19.57
N VAL A 171 -17.23 37.95 20.76
CA VAL A 171 -16.34 37.16 21.61
C VAL A 171 -17.04 35.93 22.18
N GLY A 172 -18.29 36.08 22.63
CA GLY A 172 -19.12 34.95 23.05
C GLY A 172 -19.29 33.91 21.95
N ASN A 173 -19.59 34.35 20.72
CA ASN A 173 -19.72 33.46 19.57
C ASN A 173 -18.41 32.76 19.23
N LEU A 174 -17.27 33.46 19.30
CA LEU A 174 -15.95 32.83 19.09
C LEU A 174 -15.64 31.79 20.18
N ALA A 175 -16.01 32.06 21.43
CA ALA A 175 -15.85 31.10 22.52
C ALA A 175 -16.69 29.85 22.30
N GLU A 176 -17.95 30.02 21.90
CA GLU A 176 -18.88 28.92 21.59
C GLU A 176 -18.36 28.07 20.42
N ILE A 177 -18.00 28.69 19.30
CA ILE A 177 -17.43 27.99 18.13
C ILE A 177 -16.14 27.25 18.49
N THR A 178 -15.27 27.86 19.29
CA THR A 178 -14.01 27.22 19.72
C THR A 178 -14.28 25.99 20.58
N GLU A 179 -15.25 26.06 21.50
CA GLU A 179 -15.62 24.91 22.33
C GLU A 179 -16.31 23.81 21.52
N GLU A 180 -17.18 24.16 20.56
CA GLU A 180 -17.80 23.20 19.64
C GLU A 180 -16.75 22.45 18.80
N LEU A 181 -15.76 23.17 18.25
CA LEU A 181 -14.68 22.58 17.45
C LEU A 181 -13.82 21.63 18.29
N LYS A 182 -13.49 22.02 19.52
CA LYS A 182 -12.77 21.18 20.48
C LYS A 182 -13.54 19.92 20.84
N GLU A 183 -14.86 20.02 21.01
CA GLU A 183 -15.72 18.87 21.28
C GLU A 183 -15.78 17.91 20.08
N VAL A 184 -15.97 18.43 18.86
CA VAL A 184 -15.95 17.63 17.63
C VAL A 184 -14.66 16.85 17.50
N LEU A 185 -13.52 17.48 17.77
CA LEU A 185 -12.23 16.81 17.74
C LEU A 185 -12.06 15.76 18.83
N SER A 186 -12.44 16.09 20.06
CA SER A 186 -12.33 15.15 21.18
C SER A 186 -13.17 13.89 20.93
N ARG A 187 -14.28 14.02 20.20
CA ARG A 187 -15.13 12.91 19.76
C ARG A 187 -14.59 12.18 18.52
N SER A 188 -13.84 12.86 17.65
CA SER A 188 -13.38 12.33 16.37
C SER A 188 -11.98 11.72 16.42
N ALA A 189 -11.07 12.27 17.22
CA ALA A 189 -9.70 11.77 17.36
C ALA A 189 -9.64 10.28 17.77
N PRO A 190 -10.41 9.80 18.78
CA PRO A 190 -10.39 8.38 19.15
C PRO A 190 -10.92 7.47 18.03
N ARG A 191 -11.90 7.95 17.25
CA ARG A 191 -12.46 7.19 16.12
C ARG A 191 -11.47 7.08 14.96
N LEU A 192 -10.69 8.13 14.72
CA LEU A 192 -9.62 8.11 13.74
C LEU A 192 -8.51 7.16 14.18
N GLU A 193 -8.12 7.19 15.45
CA GLU A 193 -7.15 6.26 16.04
C GLU A 193 -7.62 4.80 15.92
N GLU A 194 -8.87 4.50 16.31
CA GLU A 194 -9.48 3.18 16.15
C GLU A 194 -9.52 2.72 14.68
N GLY A 195 -9.84 3.63 13.75
CA GLY A 195 -9.87 3.36 12.32
C GLY A 195 -8.48 2.99 11.77
N VAL A 196 -7.47 3.76 12.17
CA VAL A 196 -6.06 3.53 11.85
C VAL A 196 -5.60 2.18 12.41
N ASP A 197 -5.87 1.91 13.68
CA ASP A 197 -5.54 0.63 14.32
C ASP A 197 -6.23 -0.56 13.67
N SER A 198 -7.49 -0.40 13.28
CA SER A 198 -8.24 -1.43 12.56
C SER A 198 -7.62 -1.70 11.19
N PHE A 199 -7.17 -0.65 10.49
CA PHE A 199 -6.45 -0.77 9.23
C PHE A 199 -5.14 -1.54 9.41
N ASN A 200 -4.32 -1.21 10.43
CA ASN A 200 -3.06 -1.90 10.69
C ASN A 200 -3.23 -3.38 11.00
N ARG A 201 -4.21 -3.71 11.85
CA ARG A 201 -4.54 -5.12 12.12
C ARG A 201 -5.02 -5.84 10.88
N SER A 202 -5.69 -5.15 9.97
CA SER A 202 -6.14 -5.71 8.69
C SER A 202 -4.96 -5.93 7.74
N ALA A 203 -4.06 -4.95 7.60
CA ALA A 203 -2.83 -5.05 6.82
C ALA A 203 -1.97 -6.22 7.31
N ALA A 204 -1.70 -6.31 8.62
CA ALA A 204 -0.94 -7.42 9.21
C ALA A 204 -1.61 -8.80 8.99
N ARG A 205 -2.95 -8.85 8.96
CA ARG A 205 -3.67 -10.09 8.58
C ARG A 205 -3.49 -10.43 7.11
N ILE A 206 -3.51 -9.43 6.22
CA ILE A 206 -3.27 -9.62 4.79
C ILE A 206 -1.85 -10.12 4.57
N ASP A 207 -0.84 -9.49 5.17
CA ASP A 207 0.55 -9.95 5.08
C ASP A 207 0.70 -11.39 5.59
N GLY A 208 0.13 -11.69 6.77
CA GLY A 208 0.14 -13.06 7.29
C GLY A 208 -0.67 -14.06 6.46
N LEU A 209 -1.66 -13.63 5.68
CA LEU A 209 -2.34 -14.47 4.69
C LEU A 209 -1.46 -14.68 3.46
N LEU A 210 -0.78 -13.64 2.98
CA LEU A 210 0.13 -13.71 1.85
C LEU A 210 1.34 -14.60 2.17
N GLU A 211 1.94 -14.49 3.34
CA GLU A 211 3.03 -15.37 3.77
C GLU A 211 2.56 -16.84 3.86
N ARG A 212 1.43 -17.11 4.53
CA ARG A 212 0.90 -18.47 4.68
C ARG A 212 0.45 -19.10 3.36
N ASN A 213 0.02 -18.27 2.42
CA ASN A 213 -0.42 -18.73 1.11
C ASN A 213 0.63 -18.54 0.02
N SER A 214 1.80 -17.94 0.28
CA SER A 214 2.87 -17.74 -0.71
C SER A 214 3.24 -19.03 -1.42
N GLY A 215 3.56 -20.09 -0.67
CA GLY A 215 3.83 -21.41 -1.23
C GLY A 215 2.62 -22.06 -1.92
N LYS A 216 1.38 -21.72 -1.54
CA LYS A 216 0.18 -22.18 -2.23
C LYS A 216 -0.05 -21.42 -3.52
N ILE A 217 0.17 -20.11 -3.52
CA ILE A 217 0.09 -19.22 -4.68
C ILE A 217 1.16 -19.64 -5.68
N ASP A 218 2.40 -19.88 -5.24
CA ASP A 218 3.48 -20.42 -6.07
C ASP A 218 3.14 -21.81 -6.59
N SER A 219 2.52 -22.67 -5.78
CA SER A 219 2.07 -23.99 -6.24
C SER A 219 0.90 -23.90 -7.23
N VAL A 220 0.03 -22.90 -7.12
CA VAL A 220 -1.08 -22.63 -8.03
C VAL A 220 -0.55 -22.01 -9.33
N ILE A 221 0.39 -21.08 -9.27
CA ILE A 221 1.06 -20.48 -10.43
C ILE A 221 1.90 -21.54 -11.14
N ALA A 222 2.69 -22.33 -10.41
CA ALA A 222 3.47 -23.42 -10.98
C ALA A 222 2.58 -24.59 -11.42
N ALA A 223 1.41 -24.80 -10.80
CA ALA A 223 0.40 -25.69 -11.34
C ALA A 223 -0.18 -25.10 -12.63
N MET A 224 -0.50 -23.81 -12.70
CA MET A 224 -0.99 -23.17 -13.93
C MET A 224 0.05 -23.19 -15.05
N GLU A 225 1.34 -23.02 -14.75
CA GLU A 225 2.46 -23.12 -15.70
C GLU A 225 2.74 -24.56 -16.15
N ARG A 226 2.73 -25.53 -15.22
CA ARG A 226 2.91 -26.95 -15.56
C ARG A 226 1.68 -27.57 -16.19
N THR A 227 0.53 -26.94 -15.98
CA THR A 227 -0.77 -27.46 -16.31
C THR A 227 -1.46 -26.49 -17.25
N GLY A 228 -1.05 -26.54 -18.51
CA GLY A 228 -1.97 -26.35 -19.65
C GLY A 228 -3.09 -27.42 -19.68
N ARG A 229 -3.59 -27.86 -18.51
CA ARG A 229 -4.61 -28.91 -18.29
C ARG A 229 -5.46 -28.59 -17.04
N GLY A 230 -5.88 -27.34 -16.83
CA GLY A 230 -6.89 -27.04 -15.80
C GLY A 230 -8.29 -27.56 -16.18
N MET A 231 -8.48 -27.94 -17.44
CA MET A 231 -9.78 -28.35 -17.99
C MET A 231 -10.28 -29.71 -17.47
N PRO A 232 -9.45 -30.78 -17.40
CA PRO A 232 -9.92 -32.08 -16.91
C PRO A 232 -10.39 -32.03 -15.46
N GLU A 233 -9.69 -31.32 -14.57
CA GLU A 233 -10.09 -31.17 -13.16
C GLU A 233 -11.32 -30.28 -12.99
N LEU A 234 -11.45 -29.21 -13.78
CA LEU A 234 -12.64 -28.35 -13.77
C LEU A 234 -13.87 -29.10 -14.30
N VAL A 235 -13.69 -29.88 -15.37
CA VAL A 235 -14.73 -30.75 -15.93
C VAL A 235 -15.15 -31.83 -14.94
N GLU A 236 -14.19 -32.46 -14.25
CA GLU A 236 -14.46 -33.47 -13.21
C GLU A 236 -15.23 -32.88 -12.02
N ARG A 237 -14.85 -31.67 -11.56
CA ARG A 237 -15.56 -30.97 -10.48
C ARG A 237 -16.97 -30.55 -10.88
N ILE A 238 -17.18 -30.06 -12.11
CA ILE A 238 -18.51 -29.68 -12.58
C ILE A 238 -19.38 -30.93 -12.75
N SER A 239 -18.84 -32.02 -13.32
CA SER A 239 -19.57 -33.30 -13.43
C SER A 239 -20.02 -33.83 -12.06
N SER A 240 -19.17 -33.77 -11.04
CA SER A 240 -19.52 -34.19 -9.67
C SER A 240 -20.62 -33.32 -9.04
N VAL A 241 -20.59 -32.00 -9.26
CA VAL A 241 -21.66 -31.09 -8.78
C VAL A 241 -22.98 -31.37 -9.48
N THR A 242 -22.95 -31.61 -10.79
CA THR A 242 -24.15 -31.98 -11.57
C THR A 242 -24.75 -33.28 -11.07
N GLU A 243 -23.93 -34.28 -10.75
CA GLU A 243 -24.37 -35.57 -10.20
C GLU A 243 -25.02 -35.43 -8.82
N SER A 244 -24.40 -34.68 -7.89
CA SER A 244 -25.00 -34.42 -6.57
C SER A 244 -26.30 -33.62 -6.66
N LEU A 245 -26.42 -32.69 -7.60
CA LEU A 245 -27.66 -31.95 -7.82
C LEU A 245 -28.76 -32.83 -8.42
N ALA A 246 -28.42 -33.74 -9.33
CA ALA A 246 -29.37 -34.72 -9.88
C ALA A 246 -29.86 -35.68 -8.79
N GLU A 247 -28.99 -36.11 -7.86
CA GLU A 247 -29.35 -36.92 -6.70
C GLU A 247 -30.32 -36.18 -5.77
N VAL A 248 -30.05 -34.90 -5.46
CA VAL A 248 -30.95 -34.06 -4.66
C VAL A 248 -32.31 -33.89 -5.32
N VAL A 249 -32.36 -33.67 -6.64
CA VAL A 249 -33.64 -33.59 -7.37
C VAL A 249 -34.39 -34.92 -7.30
N GLY A 250 -33.71 -36.06 -7.51
CA GLY A 250 -34.33 -37.39 -7.40
C GLY A 250 -34.86 -37.70 -5.99
N LEU A 251 -34.18 -37.23 -4.94
CA LEU A 251 -34.66 -37.34 -3.56
C LEU A 251 -35.90 -36.46 -3.31
N LEU A 252 -36.00 -35.30 -3.98
CA LEU A 252 -37.15 -34.39 -3.88
C LEU A 252 -38.36 -34.85 -4.71
N GLU A 253 -38.17 -35.66 -5.76
CA GLU A 253 -39.23 -36.30 -6.53
C GLU A 253 -39.80 -37.56 -5.86
N SER A 254 -39.08 -38.14 -4.89
CA SER A 254 -39.50 -39.36 -4.21
C SER A 254 -40.64 -39.11 -3.20
N ASP A 255 -41.73 -39.89 -3.31
CA ASP A 255 -43.00 -39.70 -2.59
C ASP A 255 -42.94 -39.96 -1.06
N GLU A 256 -41.80 -40.34 -0.48
CA GLU A 256 -41.71 -40.87 0.90
C GLU A 256 -41.09 -39.93 1.94
N SER A 257 -40.71 -38.70 1.58
CA SER A 257 -40.06 -37.75 2.49
C SER A 257 -41.00 -36.62 2.93
N THR A 258 -41.15 -36.41 4.25
CA THR A 258 -41.89 -35.28 4.86
C THR A 258 -41.33 -33.90 4.49
N MET A 259 -40.16 -33.83 3.85
CA MET A 259 -39.59 -32.61 3.25
C MET A 259 -40.16 -32.32 1.85
N GLY A 260 -40.56 -33.36 1.08
CA GLY A 260 -41.06 -33.26 -0.30
C GLY A 260 -42.44 -32.62 -0.43
N ALA A 261 -43.23 -32.62 0.65
CA ALA A 261 -44.54 -31.96 0.68
C ALA A 261 -44.48 -30.45 1.00
N LEU A 262 -43.40 -29.97 1.64
CA LEU A 262 -43.28 -28.58 2.11
C LEU A 262 -42.47 -27.67 1.17
N LEU A 263 -41.62 -28.21 0.30
CA LEU A 263 -40.77 -27.45 -0.63
C LEU A 263 -41.03 -27.79 -2.11
N ARG A 264 -42.26 -28.13 -2.46
CA ARG A 264 -42.68 -28.41 -3.84
C ARG A 264 -42.96 -27.12 -4.60
N ASP A 265 -42.03 -26.18 -4.56
CA ASP A 265 -42.07 -25.06 -5.48
C ASP A 265 -41.66 -25.60 -6.86
N ARG A 266 -42.65 -25.85 -7.72
CA ARG A 266 -42.43 -26.28 -9.10
C ARG A 266 -41.46 -25.34 -9.83
N GLN A 267 -41.44 -24.06 -9.47
CA GLN A 267 -40.54 -23.09 -10.06
C GLN A 267 -39.08 -23.30 -9.64
N LEU A 268 -38.83 -23.82 -8.43
CA LEU A 268 -37.49 -24.15 -7.96
C LEU A 268 -36.97 -25.43 -8.64
N LEU A 269 -37.80 -26.47 -8.72
CA LEU A 269 -37.47 -27.71 -9.42
C LEU A 269 -37.16 -27.46 -10.91
N ASP A 270 -38.03 -26.72 -11.60
CA ASP A 270 -37.83 -26.31 -12.99
C ASP A 270 -36.52 -25.52 -13.18
N ARG A 271 -36.13 -24.68 -12.22
CA ARG A 271 -34.87 -23.91 -12.30
C ARG A 271 -33.64 -24.79 -12.06
N LEU A 272 -33.74 -25.74 -11.14
CA LEU A 272 -32.66 -26.69 -10.85
C LEU A 272 -32.43 -27.63 -12.03
N GLU A 273 -33.48 -28.17 -12.63
CA GLU A 273 -33.39 -29.01 -13.84
C GLU A 273 -32.73 -28.27 -15.00
N ARG A 274 -33.15 -27.03 -15.29
CA ARG A 274 -32.53 -26.20 -16.33
C ARG A 274 -31.07 -25.88 -16.02
N THR A 275 -30.72 -25.71 -14.75
CA THR A 275 -29.34 -25.46 -14.32
C THR A 275 -28.48 -26.70 -14.53
N ILE A 276 -28.97 -27.88 -14.16
CA ILE A 276 -28.31 -29.17 -14.39
C ILE A 276 -28.10 -29.39 -15.89
N GLN A 277 -29.13 -29.13 -16.72
CA GLN A 277 -29.02 -29.25 -18.18
C GLN A 277 -27.97 -28.28 -18.75
N SER A 278 -27.97 -27.03 -18.30
CA SER A 278 -26.99 -26.02 -18.76
C SER A 278 -25.56 -26.39 -18.36
N LEU A 279 -25.38 -26.99 -17.18
CA LEU A 279 -24.07 -27.47 -16.72
C LEU A 279 -23.61 -28.70 -17.50
N ASP A 280 -24.50 -29.61 -17.86
CA ASP A 280 -24.19 -30.78 -18.68
C ASP A 280 -23.81 -30.38 -20.12
N GLU A 281 -24.55 -29.44 -20.71
CA GLU A 281 -24.22 -28.84 -22.01
C GLU A 281 -22.86 -28.13 -21.99
N LEU A 282 -22.58 -27.38 -20.92
CA LEU A 282 -21.29 -26.72 -20.72
C LEU A 282 -20.15 -27.72 -20.59
N VAL A 283 -20.30 -28.78 -19.79
CA VAL A 283 -19.31 -29.85 -19.65
C VAL A 283 -19.06 -30.54 -20.98
N THR A 284 -20.13 -30.81 -21.73
CA THR A 284 -20.06 -31.44 -23.05
C THR A 284 -19.34 -30.56 -24.06
N ASP A 285 -19.66 -29.26 -24.11
CA ASP A 285 -19.00 -28.31 -25.01
C ASP A 285 -17.54 -28.06 -24.62
N MET A 286 -17.21 -28.03 -23.33
CA MET A 286 -15.82 -27.92 -22.86
C MET A 286 -14.98 -29.15 -23.21
N LYS A 287 -15.58 -30.36 -23.20
CA LYS A 287 -14.92 -31.60 -23.67
C LYS A 287 -14.73 -31.61 -25.18
N ALA A 288 -15.72 -31.14 -25.94
CA ALA A 288 -15.71 -31.15 -27.40
C ALA A 288 -14.84 -30.04 -28.02
N ASN A 289 -14.82 -28.85 -27.41
CA ASN A 289 -14.21 -27.64 -27.94
C ASN A 289 -13.26 -26.95 -26.94
N PRO A 290 -12.21 -27.64 -26.43
CA PRO A 290 -11.37 -27.12 -25.36
C PRO A 290 -10.65 -25.80 -25.72
N HIS A 291 -10.32 -25.59 -26.99
CA HIS A 291 -9.64 -24.38 -27.48
C HIS A 291 -10.47 -23.10 -27.39
N ARG A 292 -11.80 -23.18 -27.37
CA ARG A 292 -12.69 -22.00 -27.26
C ARG A 292 -12.56 -21.31 -25.88
N TYR A 293 -12.17 -22.10 -24.88
CA TYR A 293 -12.08 -21.71 -23.48
C TYR A 293 -10.63 -21.60 -22.99
N LEU A 294 -9.67 -22.04 -23.81
CA LEU A 294 -8.24 -21.87 -23.61
C LEU A 294 -7.75 -20.73 -24.52
N LYS A 295 -7.91 -19.47 -24.09
CA LYS A 295 -7.17 -18.37 -24.70
C LYS A 295 -5.72 -18.47 -24.25
N ILE A 296 -4.88 -19.07 -25.11
CA ILE A 296 -3.44 -19.02 -24.96
C ILE A 296 -2.99 -17.68 -25.58
N GLU A 297 -2.86 -16.63 -24.78
CA GLU A 297 -2.02 -15.51 -25.18
C GLU A 297 -0.57 -15.93 -24.96
N VAL A 298 0.12 -16.20 -26.07
CA VAL A 298 1.56 -16.45 -26.05
C VAL A 298 2.25 -15.09 -26.06
N PHE A 299 2.67 -14.63 -24.88
CA PHE A 299 3.71 -13.62 -24.70
C PHE A 299 4.59 -14.00 -23.53
#